data_AF-C9SJC1-F1
#
_entry.id   AF-C9SJC1-F1
#
_cell.length_a   1.000
_cell.length_b   1.000
_cell.length_c   1.000
_cell.angle_alpha   90.00
_cell.angle_beta   90.00
_cell.angle_gamma   90.00
#
_symmetry.space_group_name_H-M   'P 1'
#
loop_
_entity.id
_entity.type
_entity.pdbx_description
1 polymer ?
#
loop_
_entity_poly.entity_id
_entity_poly.type
_entity_poly.pdbx_seq_one_letter_code
_entity_poly.pdbx_strand_id
1 'polypeptide(L)'
;MEPQYNPAAEAQAVDRVHRLGQKRPVQTVRYIMRNSFEEKMIELQDKKKKLASLSMDGKGKALDRGDAARQKLMDLRSLFK
;
A
#
# COMPACT_ATOMS: atom_id res chain seq x y z
N MET A 1 -4.39 14.65 -6.03
CA MET A 1 -3.49 13.50 -6.24
C MET A 1 -4.02 12.42 -5.32
N GLU A 2 -4.42 11.30 -5.89
CA GLU A 2 -5.24 10.29 -5.19
C GLU A 2 -4.32 9.22 -4.59
N PRO A 3 -4.68 8.59 -3.46
CA PRO A 3 -3.93 7.47 -2.93
C PRO A 3 -3.87 6.33 -3.95
N GLN A 4 -2.70 5.72 -4.13
CA GLN A 4 -2.51 4.66 -5.12
C GLN A 4 -2.82 3.29 -4.50
N TYR A 5 -3.58 2.43 -5.17
CA TYR A 5 -3.91 1.09 -4.65
C TYR A 5 -2.67 0.21 -4.41
N ASN A 6 -1.60 0.46 -5.17
CA ASN A 6 -0.29 -0.17 -4.98
C ASN A 6 0.64 0.75 -4.16
N PRO A 7 0.90 0.47 -2.87
CA PRO A 7 1.76 1.30 -2.04
C PRO A 7 3.21 1.36 -2.52
N ALA A 8 3.70 0.32 -3.22
CA ALA A 8 5.07 0.28 -3.71
C ALA A 8 5.31 1.29 -4.85
N ALA A 9 4.28 1.58 -5.65
CA ALA A 9 4.39 2.57 -6.73
C ALA A 9 4.55 3.99 -6.17
N GLU A 10 3.85 4.31 -5.08
CA GLU A 10 3.98 5.59 -4.38
C GLU A 10 5.36 5.71 -3.72
N ALA A 11 5.80 4.66 -3.01
CA ALA A 11 7.13 4.63 -2.40
C ALA A 11 8.25 4.82 -3.44
N GLN A 12 8.16 4.12 -4.58
CA GLN A 12 9.11 4.26 -5.68
C GLN A 12 9.15 5.69 -6.24
N ALA A 13 8.02 6.39 -6.29
CA ALA A 13 7.97 7.78 -6.72
C ALA A 13 8.64 8.72 -5.69
N VAL A 14 8.40 8.51 -4.40
CA VAL A 14 9.04 9.27 -3.30
C VAL A 14 10.55 9.04 -3.27
N ASP A 15 10.99 7.81 -3.48
CA ASP A 15 12.41 7.43 -3.51
C ASP A 15 13.21 8.15 -4.61
N ARG A 16 12.55 8.53 -5.72
CA ARG A 16 13.20 9.35 -6.75
C ARG A 16 13.57 10.75 -6.26
N VAL A 17 12.85 11.29 -5.28
CA VAL A 17 13.10 12.60 -4.68
C VAL A 17 14.07 12.49 -3.50
N HIS A 18 13.94 11.44 -2.69
CA HIS A 18 14.83 11.10 -1.56
C HIS A 18 16.13 10.40 -2.01
N ARG A 19 16.68 10.78 -3.16
CA ARG A 19 17.81 10.09 -3.79
C ARG A 19 19.17 10.52 -3.20
N LEU A 20 20.18 9.64 -3.34
CA LEU A 20 21.56 9.95 -2.96
C LEU A 20 22.05 11.22 -3.65
N GLY A 21 22.64 12.14 -2.87
CA GLY A 21 23.06 13.46 -3.32
C GLY A 21 22.04 14.57 -3.08
N GLN A 22 20.85 14.25 -2.55
CA GLN A 22 19.90 15.25 -2.07
C GLN A 22 20.47 15.99 -0.85
N LYS A 23 20.50 17.33 -0.91
CA LYS A 23 21.04 18.19 0.16
C LYS A 23 19.96 18.92 0.96
N ARG A 24 18.74 18.96 0.44
CA ARG A 24 17.62 19.69 1.06
C ARG A 24 16.66 18.71 1.74
N PRO A 25 16.05 19.10 2.86
CA PRO A 25 15.01 18.29 3.49
C PRO A 25 13.85 18.13 2.52
N VAL A 26 13.37 16.89 2.37
CA VAL A 26 12.21 16.55 1.54
C VAL A 26 11.04 16.28 2.46
N GLN A 27 9.91 16.94 2.21
CA GLN A 27 8.66 16.75 2.92
C GLN A 27 7.61 16.22 1.94
N THR A 28 7.00 15.09 2.28
CA THR A 28 5.91 14.50 1.50
C THR A 28 4.59 14.75 2.22
N VAL A 29 3.67 15.46 1.56
CA VAL A 29 2.32 15.73 2.07
C VAL A 29 1.33 14.91 1.26
N ARG A 30 0.47 14.17 1.95
CA ARG A 30 -0.61 13.38 1.36
C ARG A 30 -1.94 14.03 1.70
N TYR A 31 -2.69 14.40 0.67
CA TYR A 31 -4.03 14.93 0.83
C TYR A 31 -5.01 13.76 0.81
N ILE A 32 -5.86 13.69 1.83
CA ILE A 32 -6.83 12.61 2.01
C ILE A 32 -8.16 13.26 2.37
N MET A 33 -9.19 12.92 1.61
CA MET A 33 -10.55 13.36 1.85
C MET A 33 -11.19 12.51 2.95
N ARG A 34 -11.68 13.19 3.98
CA ARG A 34 -12.39 12.55 5.10
C ARG A 34 -13.72 11.95 4.64
N ASN A 35 -14.13 10.84 5.25
CA ASN A 35 -15.37 10.13 4.94
C ASN A 35 -15.46 9.71 3.47
N SER A 36 -14.32 9.41 2.85
CA SER A 36 -14.25 9.03 1.43
C SER A 36 -13.61 7.65 1.26
N PHE A 37 -13.68 7.13 0.03
CA PHE A 37 -13.01 5.88 -0.32
C PHE A 37 -11.48 5.94 -0.14
N GLU A 38 -10.89 7.14 -0.08
CA GLU A 38 -9.45 7.36 0.09
C GLU A 38 -8.95 6.86 1.46
N GLU A 39 -9.74 7.02 2.52
CA GLU A 39 -9.40 6.51 3.87
C GLU A 39 -9.34 4.99 3.88
N LYS A 40 -10.35 4.33 3.29
CA LYS A 40 -10.40 2.87 3.14
C LYS A 40 -9.24 2.36 2.29
N MET A 41 -8.82 3.12 1.28
CA MET A 41 -7.70 2.76 0.43
C MET A 41 -6.38 2.73 1.22
N ILE A 42 -6.15 3.69 2.13
CA ILE A 42 -4.96 3.71 2.98
C ILE A 42 -4.95 2.51 3.93
N GLU A 43 -6.08 2.18 4.55
CA GLU A 43 -6.18 0.97 5.40
C GLU A 43 -5.82 -0.30 4.63
N LEU A 44 -6.27 -0.40 3.38
CA LEU A 44 -5.98 -1.53 2.50
C LEU A 44 -4.49 -1.57 2.09
N GLN A 45 -3.88 -0.42 1.82
CA GLN A 45 -2.43 -0.33 1.59
C GLN A 45 -1.64 -0.85 2.80
N ASP A 46 -2.02 -0.47 4.01
CA ASP A 46 -1.34 -0.90 5.24
C ASP A 46 -1.50 -2.40 5.51
N LYS A 47 -2.70 -2.96 5.27
CA LYS A 47 -2.90 -4.42 5.31
C LYS A 47 -1.98 -5.14 4.34
N LYS A 48 -1.85 -4.63 3.10
CA LYS A 48 -0.94 -5.21 2.10
C LYS A 48 0.53 -5.11 2.47
N LYS A 49 0.97 -3.97 3.02
CA LYS A 49 2.35 -3.81 3.50
C LYS A 49 2.68 -4.84 4.58
N LYS A 50 1.77 -5.04 5.54
CA LYS A 50 1.91 -6.05 6.61
C LYS A 50 1.96 -7.48 6.05
N LEU A 51 1.11 -7.80 5.08
CA LEU A 51 1.14 -9.11 4.41
C LEU A 51 2.45 -9.32 3.63
N ALA A 52 2.93 -8.29 2.94
CA ALA A 52 4.20 -8.35 2.23
C ALA A 52 5.39 -8.54 3.18
N SER A 53 5.44 -7.83 4.32
CA SER A 53 6.49 -8.02 5.33
C SER A 53 6.47 -9.43 5.92
N LEU A 54 5.29 -9.96 6.23
CA LEU A 54 5.12 -11.34 6.72
C LEU A 54 5.56 -12.40 5.70
N SER A 55 5.37 -12.14 4.40
CA SER A 55 5.79 -13.04 3.33
C SER A 55 7.31 -13.04 3.10
N MET A 56 7.99 -11.91 3.35
CA MET A 56 9.44 -11.78 3.12
C MET A 56 10.28 -12.34 4.28
N ASP A 57 9.73 -12.42 5.50
CA ASP A 57 10.39 -12.98 6.69
C ASP A 57 10.54 -14.52 6.70
N GLY A 58 10.23 -15.19 5.59
CA GLY A 58 10.61 -16.60 5.35
C GLY A 58 9.96 -17.66 6.25
N LYS A 59 9.08 -17.28 7.19
CA LYS A 59 8.36 -18.19 8.10
C LYS A 59 6.88 -18.39 7.76
N GLY A 60 6.43 -17.91 6.59
CA GLY A 60 5.05 -18.07 6.13
C GLY A 60 4.86 -19.36 5.35
N LYS A 61 3.92 -20.22 5.76
CA LYS A 61 3.35 -21.27 4.89
C LYS A 61 3.05 -20.66 3.52
N ALA A 62 3.43 -21.33 2.44
CA ALA A 62 3.07 -20.92 1.09
C ALA A 62 1.55 -20.69 1.04
N LEU A 63 1.14 -19.42 0.96
CA LEU A 63 -0.27 -19.07 0.79
C LEU A 63 -0.69 -19.65 -0.56
N ASP A 64 -1.73 -20.49 -0.55
CA ASP A 64 -2.31 -21.01 -1.78
C ASP A 64 -2.72 -19.83 -2.67
N ARG A 65 -2.34 -19.87 -3.96
CA ARG A 65 -2.64 -18.79 -4.91
C ARG A 65 -4.15 -18.58 -5.05
N GLY A 66 -4.95 -19.63 -4.85
CA GLY A 66 -6.42 -19.56 -4.85
C GLY A 66 -6.96 -18.71 -3.70
N ASP A 67 -6.42 -18.88 -2.50
CA ASP A 67 -6.86 -18.13 -1.32
C ASP A 67 -6.44 -16.66 -1.38
N ALA A 68 -5.23 -16.37 -1.89
CA ALA A 68 -4.77 -15.00 -2.11
C ALA A 68 -5.65 -14.23 -3.12
N ALA A 69 -6.12 -14.90 -4.18
CA ALA A 69 -7.01 -14.30 -5.16
C ALA A 69 -8.41 -14.00 -4.59
N ARG A 70 -8.95 -14.90 -3.77
CA ARG A 70 -10.23 -14.70 -3.05
C ARG A 70 -10.14 -13.53 -2.08
N GLN A 71 -9.05 -13.45 -1.32
CA GLN A 71 -8.86 -12.37 -0.35
C GLN A 71 -8.73 -11.01 -1.03
N LYS A 72 -8.03 -10.95 -2.17
CA LYS A 72 -7.96 -9.73 -3.00
C LYS A 72 -9.33 -9.27 -3.50
N LEU A 73 -10.20 -10.21 -3.89
CA LEU A 73 -11.59 -9.92 -4.30
C LEU A 73 -12.44 -9.45 -3.13
N MET A 74 -12.30 -10.06 -1.94
CA MET A 74 -13.00 -9.63 -0.74
C MET A 74 -12.59 -8.22 -0.30
N ASP A 75 -11.28 -7.93 -0.33
CA ASP A 75 -10.74 -6.61 -0.02
C ASP A 75 -11.26 -5.56 -1.01
N LEU A 76 -11.28 -5.86 -2.31
CA LEU A 76 -11.85 -4.97 -3.32
C LEU A 76 -13.35 -4.73 -3.10
N ARG A 77 -14.11 -5.77 -2.74
CA ARG A 77 -15.54 -5.64 -2.43
C ARG A 77 -15.81 -4.83 -1.18
N SER A 78 -14.89 -4.83 -0.21
CA SER A 78 -15.01 -4.04 1.03
C SER A 78 -14.85 -2.53 0.81
N LEU A 79 -14.22 -2.11 -0.30
CA LEU A 79 -14.06 -0.69 -0.61
C LEU A 79 -15.38 -0.01 -1.02
N PHE A 80 -16.29 -0.77 -1.63
CA PHE A 80 -17.57 -0.27 -2.17
C PHE A 80 -18.78 -0.50 -1.26
N LYS A 81 -18.55 -0.94 -0.03
CA LYS A 81 -19.58 -1.18 0.98
C LYS A 81 -19.45 -0.18 2.11
#